data_AF-A0A1A8EVS8-F1
#
_entry.id   AF-A0A1A8EVS8-F1
#
_cell.length_a   1.000
_cell.length_b   1.000
_cell.length_c   1.000
_cell.angle_alpha   90.00
_cell.angle_beta   90.00
_cell.angle_gamma   90.00
#
_symmetry.space_group_name_H-M   'P 1'
#
loop_
_entity.id
_entity.type
_entity.pdbx_description
1 polymer ?
#
loop_
_entity_poly.entity_id
_entity_poly.type
_entity_poly.pdbx_seq_one_letter_code
_entity_poly.pdbx_strand_id
1 'polypeptide(L)'
;MKTLSKAFQKHGIDRNTVVSTASVAELAIAAPLVYQELISNKPSGETVLHFAKRCEEEIQGNDEMKNKIESMKADGTLLPIRRGKSV
;
A
#
# COMPACT_ATOMS: atom_id res chain seq x y z
N MET A 1 6.29 -2.53 23.93
CA MET A 1 6.48 -2.10 22.52
C MET A 1 5.49 -2.83 21.62
N LYS A 2 4.60 -2.12 20.93
CA LYS A 2 3.67 -2.70 19.94
C LYS A 2 4.36 -2.65 18.57
N THR A 3 4.80 -3.79 18.04
CA THR A 3 5.40 -3.89 16.69
C THR A 3 4.31 -4.17 15.65
N LEU A 4 4.55 -3.80 14.39
CA LEU A 4 3.60 -4.11 13.30
C LEU A 4 3.37 -5.61 13.15
N SER A 5 4.42 -6.43 13.27
CA SER A 5 4.29 -7.89 13.22
C SER A 5 3.34 -8.43 14.30
N LYS A 6 3.39 -7.87 15.52
CA LYS A 6 2.45 -8.24 16.59
C LYS A 6 1.01 -7.76 16.30
N ALA A 7 0.86 -6.62 15.63
CA ALA A 7 -0.45 -6.13 15.20
C ALA A 7 -1.04 -7.05 14.12
N PHE A 8 -0.26 -7.42 13.11
CA PHE A 8 -0.69 -8.34 12.06
C PHE A 8 -1.06 -9.71 12.64
N GLN A 9 -0.22 -10.29 13.49
CA GLN A 9 -0.50 -11.55 14.17
C GLN A 9 -1.80 -11.49 14.99
N LYS A 10 -2.05 -10.40 15.72
CA LYS A 10 -3.30 -10.21 16.49
C LYS A 10 -4.54 -10.25 15.58
N HIS A 11 -4.42 -9.77 14.35
CA HIS A 11 -5.51 -9.75 13.37
C HIS A 11 -5.51 -10.99 12.46
N GLY A 12 -4.67 -11.99 12.72
CA GLY A 12 -4.55 -13.17 11.87
C GLY A 12 -4.01 -12.87 10.46
N ILE A 13 -3.35 -11.72 10.28
CA ILE A 13 -2.76 -11.31 9.00
C ILE A 13 -1.34 -11.86 8.96
N ASP A 14 -1.05 -12.72 7.98
CA ASP A 14 0.28 -13.23 7.74
C ASP A 14 1.12 -12.27 6.88
N ARG A 15 2.44 -12.52 6.84
CA ARG A 15 3.37 -11.66 6.10
C ARG A 15 3.10 -11.66 4.60
N ASN A 16 2.70 -12.78 4.01
CA ASN A 16 2.44 -12.86 2.57
C ASN A 16 1.21 -12.04 2.21
N THR A 17 0.17 -12.05 3.06
CA THR A 17 -0.98 -11.15 2.88
C THR A 17 -0.50 -9.70 2.83
N VAL A 18 0.30 -9.24 3.79
CA VAL A 18 0.83 -7.86 3.82
C VAL A 18 1.62 -7.53 2.55
N VAL A 19 2.48 -8.43 2.09
CA VAL A 19 3.29 -8.23 0.88
C VAL A 19 2.39 -8.18 -0.36
N SER A 20 1.45 -9.12 -0.49
CA SER A 20 0.57 -9.24 -1.66
C SER A 20 -0.44 -8.10 -1.80
N THR A 21 -0.69 -7.35 -0.73
CA THR A 21 -1.61 -6.21 -0.73
C THR A 21 -0.91 -4.88 -0.52
N ALA A 22 0.44 -4.84 -0.56
CA ALA A 22 1.20 -3.62 -0.29
C ALA A 22 0.89 -2.50 -1.29
N SER A 23 0.79 -2.84 -2.58
CA SER A 23 0.48 -1.93 -3.70
C SER A 23 -0.76 -1.06 -3.47
N VAL A 24 -1.76 -1.58 -2.74
CA VAL A 24 -2.97 -0.83 -2.35
C VAL A 24 -2.60 0.41 -1.54
N ALA A 25 -1.75 0.24 -0.52
CA ALA A 25 -1.32 1.34 0.33
C ALA A 25 -0.33 2.26 -0.41
N GLU A 26 0.56 1.69 -1.23
CA GLU A 26 1.52 2.48 -2.01
C GLU A 26 0.79 3.43 -2.96
N LEU A 27 -0.19 2.93 -3.72
CA LEU A 27 -0.99 3.75 -4.64
C LEU A 27 -1.86 4.76 -3.88
N ALA A 28 -2.52 4.35 -2.79
CA ALA A 28 -3.37 5.23 -2.00
C ALA A 28 -2.63 6.46 -1.45
N ILE A 29 -1.34 6.31 -1.14
CA ILE A 29 -0.51 7.37 -0.57
C ILE A 29 0.21 8.17 -1.65
N ALA A 30 0.78 7.50 -2.66
CA ALA A 30 1.54 8.17 -3.72
C ALA A 30 0.65 8.85 -4.76
N ALA A 31 -0.53 8.30 -5.04
CA ALA A 31 -1.45 8.81 -6.06
C ALA A 31 -2.92 8.66 -5.60
N PRO A 32 -3.36 9.44 -4.60
CA PRO A 32 -4.69 9.29 -4.02
C PRO A 32 -5.83 9.46 -5.03
N LEU A 33 -5.68 10.34 -6.02
CA LEU A 33 -6.70 10.52 -7.07
C LEU A 33 -6.83 9.27 -7.97
N VAL A 34 -5.71 8.70 -8.38
CA VAL A 34 -5.68 7.47 -9.18
C VAL A 34 -6.26 6.30 -8.39
N TYR A 35 -5.90 6.18 -7.11
CA TYR A 35 -6.50 5.20 -6.20
C TYR A 35 -8.04 5.34 -6.11
N GLN A 36 -8.53 6.58 -5.96
CA GLN A 36 -9.97 6.86 -5.87
C GLN A 36 -10.71 6.49 -7.17
N GLU A 37 -10.11 6.72 -8.32
CA GLU A 37 -10.65 6.27 -9.60
C GLU A 37 -10.68 4.73 -9.69
N LEU A 38 -9.57 4.07 -9.32
CA LEU A 38 -9.44 2.62 -9.39
C LEU A 38 -10.47 1.90 -8.50
N ILE A 39 -10.68 2.41 -7.27
CA ILE A 39 -11.64 1.84 -6.32
C ILE A 39 -13.09 2.16 -6.68
N SER A 40 -13.36 3.31 -7.32
CA SER A 40 -14.70 3.65 -7.82
C SER A 40 -15.12 2.75 -8.98
N ASN A 41 -14.16 2.35 -9.81
CA ASN A 41 -14.34 1.42 -10.93
C ASN A 41 -14.16 -0.05 -10.52
N LYS A 42 -14.25 -0.36 -9.23
CA LYS A 42 -14.12 -1.73 -8.72
C LYS A 42 -15.29 -2.61 -9.17
N PRO A 43 -15.05 -3.76 -9.83
CA PRO A 43 -16.09 -4.74 -10.12
C PRO A 43 -16.75 -5.26 -8.84
N SER A 44 -18.06 -5.47 -8.90
CA SER A 44 -18.79 -6.11 -7.79
C SER A 44 -18.23 -7.51 -7.53
N GLY A 45 -17.97 -7.83 -6.26
CA GLY A 45 -17.40 -9.11 -5.86
C GLY A 45 -15.87 -9.23 -6.02
N GLU A 46 -15.16 -8.20 -6.47
CA GLU A 46 -13.70 -8.24 -6.58
C GLU A 46 -13.04 -8.39 -5.19
N THR A 47 -12.16 -9.39 -5.08
CA THR A 47 -11.37 -9.67 -3.87
C THR A 47 -10.30 -8.59 -3.66
N VAL A 48 -9.86 -8.40 -2.42
CA VAL A 48 -8.75 -7.48 -2.09
C VAL A 48 -7.47 -7.79 -2.87
N LEU A 49 -7.15 -9.07 -3.10
CA LEU A 49 -5.97 -9.48 -3.86
C LEU A 49 -6.04 -9.05 -5.33
N HIS A 50 -7.19 -9.19 -5.98
CA HIS A 50 -7.38 -8.72 -7.35
C HIS A 50 -7.30 -7.20 -7.45
N PHE A 51 -7.87 -6.49 -6.48
CA PHE A 51 -7.72 -5.04 -6.40
C PHE A 51 -6.26 -4.63 -6.23
N ALA A 52 -5.50 -5.33 -5.37
CA ALA A 52 -4.07 -5.07 -5.18
C ALA A 52 -3.26 -5.28 -6.47
N LYS A 53 -3.59 -6.29 -7.27
CA LYS A 53 -2.95 -6.51 -8.58
C LYS A 53 -3.22 -5.36 -9.56
N ARG A 54 -4.45 -4.84 -9.61
CA ARG A 54 -4.75 -3.65 -10.43
C ARG A 54 -3.99 -2.42 -9.95
N CYS A 55 -3.84 -2.24 -8.63
CA CYS A 55 -2.99 -1.18 -8.10
C CYS A 55 -1.52 -1.37 -8.52
N GLU A 56 -1.03 -2.60 -8.50
CA GLU A 56 0.34 -2.92 -8.95
C GLU A 56 0.51 -2.66 -10.45
N GLU A 57 -0.45 -3.04 -11.29
CA GLU A 57 -0.46 -2.78 -12.74
C GLU A 57 -0.41 -1.28 -13.03
N GLU A 58 -1.20 -0.47 -12.31
CA GLU A 58 -1.20 0.99 -12.44
C GLU A 58 0.17 1.59 -12.06
N ILE A 59 0.80 1.07 -11.00
CA ILE A 59 2.15 1.50 -10.60
C ILE A 59 3.20 1.09 -11.64
N GLN A 60 3.14 -0.14 -12.18
CA GLN A 60 4.12 -0.60 -13.17
C GLN A 60 3.92 0.03 -14.55
N GLY A 61 2.70 0.46 -14.87
CA GLY A 61 2.38 1.16 -16.12
C GLY A 61 2.86 2.62 -16.16
N ASN A 62 3.32 3.16 -15.03
CA ASN A 62 3.73 4.55 -14.90
C ASN A 62 5.08 4.71 -14.19
N ASP A 63 6.14 4.93 -14.96
CA ASP A 63 7.51 5.08 -14.44
C ASP A 63 7.66 6.26 -13.46
N GLU A 64 6.94 7.36 -13.67
CA GLU A 64 6.95 8.49 -12.74
C GLU A 64 6.36 8.08 -11.37
N MET A 65 5.27 7.32 -11.39
CA MET A 65 4.63 6.81 -10.17
C MET A 65 5.55 5.82 -9.43
N LYS A 66 6.20 4.92 -10.16
CA LYS A 66 7.18 4.00 -9.60
C LYS A 66 8.33 4.74 -8.93
N ASN A 67 8.93 5.71 -9.60
CA ASN A 67 10.02 6.53 -9.06
C ASN A 67 9.59 7.32 -7.82
N LYS A 68 8.36 7.84 -7.82
CA LYS A 68 7.77 8.53 -6.66
C LYS A 68 7.63 7.59 -5.47
N ILE A 69 7.07 6.39 -5.67
CA ILE A 69 6.91 5.39 -4.60
C ILE A 69 8.27 4.99 -4.03
N GLU A 70 9.27 4.73 -4.87
CA GLU A 70 10.63 4.38 -4.41
C GLU A 70 11.29 5.53 -3.63
N SER A 71 11.09 6.78 -4.05
CA SER A 71 11.55 7.95 -3.28
C SER A 71 10.86 8.04 -1.91
N MET A 72 9.54 7.81 -1.85
CA MET A 72 8.80 7.81 -0.59
C MET A 72 9.19 6.65 0.35
N LYS A 73 9.61 5.49 -0.21
CA LYS A 73 10.19 4.39 0.57
C LYS A 73 11.53 4.79 1.20
N ALA A 74 12.40 5.40 0.40
CA ALA A 74 13.72 5.86 0.85
C ALA A 74 13.60 6.94 1.95
N ASP A 75 12.67 7.88 1.78
CA ASP A 75 12.42 8.97 2.74
C ASP A 75 11.63 8.50 3.98
N GLY A 76 11.09 7.28 3.96
CA GLY A 76 10.24 6.76 5.02
C GLY A 76 8.91 7.49 5.17
N THR A 77 8.46 8.18 4.12
CA THR A 77 7.18 8.91 4.08
C THR A 77 6.03 8.04 3.56
N LEU A 78 6.34 6.91 2.92
CA LEU A 78 5.33 5.99 2.37
C LEU A 78 4.53 5.25 3.44
N LEU A 79 5.12 5.00 4.60
CA LEU A 79 4.41 4.37 5.72
C LEU A 79 4.35 5.37 6.88
N PRO A 80 3.17 5.60 7.49
CA PRO A 80 3.03 6.46 8.66
C PRO A 80 3.60 5.83 9.94
N ILE A 81 4.63 5.00 9.82
CA ILE A 81 5.38 4.45 10.94
C ILE A 81 6.46 5.48 11.26
N ARG A 82 6.10 6.50 12.03
CA ARG A 82 7.09 7.44 12.57
C ARG A 82 8.20 6.63 13.23
N ARG A 83 9.40 6.58 12.65
CA ARG A 83 10.62 6.24 13.38
C ARG A 83 10.74 7.33 14.45
N GLY A 84 10.36 6.98 15.67
CA GLY A 84 10.28 7.83 16.87
C GLY A 84 10.56 9.32 16.69
N LYS A 85 9.52 10.15 16.62
CA LYS A 85 9.60 11.41 17.37
C LYS A 85 9.21 11.06 18.80
N SER A 86 10.21 10.98 19.67
CA SER A 86 9.99 11.17 21.10
C SER A 86 9.24 12.49 21.26
N VAL A 87 8.02 12.43 21.77
CA VAL A 87 7.43 13.53 22.54
C VAL A 87 7.74 13.27 24.00
#